data_AF-A0A643CF75-F1
#
_entry.id   AF-A0A643CF75-F1
#
_cell.length_a   1.000
_cell.length_b   1.000
_cell.length_c   1.000
_cell.angle_alpha   90.00
_cell.angle_beta   90.00
_cell.angle_gamma   90.00
#
_symmetry.space_group_name_H-M   'P 1'
#
loop_
_entity.id
_entity.type
_entity.pdbx_description
1 polymer ?
#
loop_
_entity_poly.entity_id
_entity_poly.type
_entity_poly.pdbx_seq_one_letter_code
_entity_poly.pdbx_strand_id
1 'polypeptide(L)'
;THKPSQWASLTKSTSKRAGREDHVRLRALNGLLYKALTELLCTPQVSQELCDLDVELSEVSLTADFSACRVFWRTTVSEARNASMEAVLRRSAAPMRHLLMSQQTLRNMPPIVFVQDKKNAAVVEVDRLLAIADFGPPDEEDFVQDDSSDPEALDTASPCDTLGPAAPSSLCGIDHEALNEQILEYKRRREKGRGSVGPACRSTRLS
;
A
#
# COMPACT_ATOMS: atom_id res chain seq x y z
N THR A 1 0.45 1.65 -59.82
CA THR A 1 -0.08 1.15 -58.53
C THR A 1 0.96 0.27 -57.86
N HIS A 2 1.70 0.80 -56.88
CA HIS A 2 2.80 0.09 -56.22
C HIS A 2 2.26 -0.82 -55.09
N LYS A 3 2.58 -2.11 -55.16
CA LYS A 3 2.19 -3.13 -54.17
C LYS A 3 3.22 -3.10 -53.02
N PRO A 4 2.85 -2.84 -51.76
CA PRO A 4 3.80 -2.87 -50.66
C PRO A 4 4.21 -4.31 -50.35
N SER A 5 5.51 -4.50 -50.15
CA SER A 5 6.16 -5.79 -50.00
C SER A 5 5.85 -6.44 -48.64
N GLN A 6 5.54 -7.75 -48.67
CA GLN A 6 5.20 -8.57 -47.48
C GLN A 6 6.29 -8.56 -46.39
N TRP A 7 7.52 -8.17 -46.74
CA TRP A 7 8.67 -8.04 -45.85
C TRP A 7 8.50 -6.99 -44.74
N ALA A 8 7.76 -5.91 -44.98
CA ALA A 8 7.54 -4.86 -43.97
C ALA A 8 6.64 -5.31 -42.81
N SER A 9 5.90 -6.41 -42.98
CA SER A 9 4.98 -6.93 -41.96
C SER A 9 5.67 -7.90 -41.00
N LEU A 10 6.67 -8.64 -41.48
CA LEU A 10 7.38 -9.65 -40.69
C LEU A 10 8.34 -9.03 -39.66
N THR A 11 8.95 -7.89 -39.98
CA THR A 11 9.86 -7.17 -39.07
C THR A 11 9.12 -6.42 -37.96
N LYS A 12 7.85 -6.03 -38.18
CA LYS A 12 7.02 -5.38 -37.16
C LYS A 12 6.50 -6.34 -36.09
N SER A 13 6.31 -7.62 -36.41
CA SER A 13 5.83 -8.62 -35.45
C SER A 13 6.92 -9.19 -34.54
N THR A 14 8.18 -9.23 -34.99
CA THR A 14 9.32 -9.75 -34.19
C THR A 14 9.79 -8.76 -33.13
N SER A 15 9.76 -7.46 -33.42
CA SER A 15 10.07 -6.38 -32.47
C SER A 15 9.19 -6.41 -31.22
N LYS A 16 7.87 -6.64 -31.37
CA LYS A 16 6.92 -6.70 -30.24
C LYS A 16 7.07 -7.97 -29.39
N ARG A 17 7.63 -9.07 -29.93
CA ARG A 17 7.93 -10.28 -29.16
C ARG A 17 9.22 -10.13 -28.37
N ALA A 18 10.27 -9.57 -28.98
CA ALA A 18 11.55 -9.31 -28.31
C ALA A 18 11.37 -8.44 -27.06
N GLY A 19 10.65 -7.32 -27.16
CA GLY A 19 10.45 -6.41 -26.01
C GLY A 19 9.74 -7.03 -24.79
N ARG A 20 8.85 -8.03 -25.00
CA ARG A 20 8.19 -8.72 -23.88
C ARG A 20 9.12 -9.71 -23.18
N GLU A 21 9.96 -10.40 -23.93
CA GLU A 21 10.95 -11.33 -23.39
C GLU A 21 12.10 -10.58 -22.72
N ASP A 22 12.54 -9.48 -23.31
CA ASP A 22 13.53 -8.58 -22.71
C ASP A 22 13.03 -8.00 -21.38
N HIS A 23 11.73 -7.69 -21.27
CA HIS A 23 11.14 -7.24 -20.01
C HIS A 23 11.15 -8.34 -18.92
N VAL A 24 10.90 -9.60 -19.27
CA VAL A 24 10.98 -10.73 -18.31
C VAL A 24 12.43 -10.94 -17.86
N ARG A 25 13.38 -10.90 -18.79
CA ARG A 25 14.82 -11.01 -18.49
C ARG A 25 15.30 -9.87 -17.61
N LEU A 26 14.93 -8.63 -17.93
CA LEU A 26 15.30 -7.45 -17.17
C LEU A 26 14.75 -7.50 -15.74
N ARG A 27 13.50 -7.98 -15.57
CA ARG A 27 12.91 -8.20 -14.24
C ARG A 27 13.70 -9.24 -13.44
N ALA A 28 14.00 -10.39 -14.03
CA ALA A 28 14.76 -11.44 -13.36
C ALA A 28 16.15 -10.93 -12.94
N LEU A 29 16.79 -10.14 -13.81
CA LEU A 29 18.09 -9.56 -13.57
C LEU A 29 18.07 -8.48 -12.48
N ASN A 30 17.08 -7.59 -12.49
CA ASN A 30 16.88 -6.61 -11.41
C ASN A 30 16.72 -7.30 -10.05
N GLY A 31 15.97 -8.42 -10.01
CA GLY A 31 15.83 -9.23 -8.79
C GLY A 31 17.14 -9.88 -8.33
N LEU A 32 17.93 -10.44 -9.26
CA LEU A 32 19.25 -11.00 -8.96
C LEU A 32 20.22 -9.92 -8.45
N LEU A 33 20.24 -8.75 -9.09
CA LEU A 33 21.07 -7.62 -8.68
C LEU A 33 20.63 -7.08 -7.32
N TYR A 34 19.33 -6.93 -7.08
CA TYR A 34 18.80 -6.52 -5.78
C TYR A 34 19.28 -7.46 -4.68
N LYS A 35 19.15 -8.78 -4.89
CA LYS A 35 19.58 -9.77 -3.91
C LYS A 35 21.09 -9.70 -3.66
N ALA A 36 21.91 -9.71 -4.71
CA ALA A 36 23.36 -9.68 -4.59
C ALA A 36 23.87 -8.37 -3.95
N LEU A 37 23.27 -7.23 -4.29
CA LEU A 37 23.60 -5.95 -3.68
C LEU A 37 23.22 -5.91 -2.20
N THR A 38 22.03 -6.41 -1.85
CA THR A 38 21.60 -6.50 -0.45
C THR A 38 22.53 -7.40 0.36
N GLU A 39 22.90 -8.56 -0.19
CA GLU A 39 23.89 -9.45 0.43
C GLU A 39 25.25 -8.75 0.62
N LEU A 40 25.73 -8.02 -0.39
CA LEU A 40 26.98 -7.25 -0.28
C LEU A 40 26.92 -6.12 0.75
N LEU A 41 25.76 -5.49 0.96
CA LEU A 41 25.58 -4.46 2.00
C LEU A 41 25.59 -5.07 3.40
N CYS A 42 25.05 -6.28 3.57
CA CYS A 42 25.05 -7.00 4.84
C CYS A 42 26.40 -7.68 5.16
N THR A 43 27.34 -7.72 4.21
CA THR A 43 28.57 -8.49 4.37
C THR A 43 29.82 -7.58 4.32
N PRO A 44 30.77 -7.70 5.27
CA PRO A 44 31.84 -6.71 5.44
C PRO A 44 32.95 -6.73 4.37
N GLN A 45 32.80 -7.45 3.24
CA GLN A 45 33.84 -7.49 2.20
C GLN A 45 34.02 -6.18 1.45
N VAL A 46 32.99 -5.33 1.40
CA VAL A 46 33.02 -4.06 0.67
C VAL A 46 33.56 -2.94 1.58
N SER A 47 32.93 -2.76 2.74
CA SER A 47 33.35 -1.82 3.77
C SER A 47 32.59 -2.09 5.07
N GLN A 48 33.29 -2.14 6.20
CA GLN A 48 32.66 -2.27 7.52
C GLN A 48 31.65 -1.14 7.78
N GLU A 49 31.97 0.09 7.34
CA GLU A 49 31.09 1.26 7.47
C GLU A 49 29.71 1.09 6.81
N LEU A 50 29.58 0.23 5.78
CA LEU A 50 28.28 -0.04 5.15
C LEU A 50 27.40 -0.91 6.04
N CYS A 51 28.00 -1.91 6.69
CA CYS A 51 27.30 -2.79 7.62
C CYS A 51 26.84 -2.02 8.85
N ASP A 52 27.66 -1.09 9.35
CA ASP A 52 27.35 -0.31 10.55
C ASP A 52 26.23 0.71 10.31
N LEU A 53 26.08 1.21 9.08
CA LEU A 53 25.07 2.22 8.72
C LEU A 53 23.66 1.63 8.51
N ASP A 54 23.55 0.31 8.38
CA ASP A 54 22.33 -0.45 8.10
C ASP A 54 21.50 0.16 6.95
N VAL A 55 22.12 0.23 5.77
CA VAL A 55 21.49 0.83 4.58
C VAL A 55 20.46 -0.13 3.99
N GLU A 56 19.20 0.30 3.95
CA GLU A 56 18.12 -0.46 3.32
C GLU A 56 17.91 -0.06 1.84
N LEU A 57 17.88 -1.05 0.95
CA LEU A 57 17.51 -0.86 -0.45
C LEU A 57 16.00 -0.90 -0.63
N SER A 58 15.49 -0.06 -1.54
CA SER A 58 14.07 -0.02 -1.92
C SER A 58 13.81 -0.68 -3.27
N GLU A 59 14.63 -0.36 -4.26
CA GLU A 59 14.45 -0.82 -5.63
C GLU A 59 15.81 -0.87 -6.35
N VAL A 60 15.97 -1.82 -7.28
CA VAL A 60 17.07 -1.80 -8.24
C VAL A 60 16.49 -1.81 -9.64
N SER A 61 16.89 -0.82 -10.43
CA SER A 61 16.41 -0.59 -11.78
C SER A 61 17.57 -0.53 -12.75
N LEU A 62 17.68 -1.56 -13.58
CA LEU A 62 18.60 -1.55 -14.71
C LEU A 62 17.94 -0.93 -15.93
N THR A 63 18.68 -0.05 -16.61
CA THR A 63 18.24 0.51 -17.89
C THR A 63 18.20 -0.59 -18.95
N ALA A 64 17.21 -0.57 -19.86
CA ALA A 64 17.06 -1.58 -20.92
C ALA A 64 18.30 -1.69 -21.82
N ASP A 65 19.05 -0.59 -21.97
CA ASP A 65 20.30 -0.52 -22.74
C ASP A 65 21.53 -1.01 -21.95
N PHE A 66 21.35 -1.52 -20.73
CA PHE A 66 22.42 -1.96 -19.82
C PHE A 66 23.49 -0.87 -19.58
N SER A 67 23.14 0.41 -19.73
CA SER A 67 24.05 1.54 -19.64
C SER A 67 24.32 1.99 -18.19
N ALA A 68 23.32 1.86 -17.32
CA ALA A 68 23.42 2.23 -15.91
C ALA A 68 22.52 1.33 -15.05
N CYS A 69 23.05 0.95 -13.88
CA CYS A 69 22.32 0.27 -12.81
C CYS A 69 21.98 1.30 -11.71
N ARG A 70 20.70 1.60 -11.56
CA ARG A 70 20.20 2.55 -10.56
C ARG A 70 19.75 1.76 -9.34
N VAL A 71 20.33 2.09 -8.19
CA VAL A 71 20.03 1.46 -6.91
C VAL A 71 19.39 2.49 -6.02
N PHE A 72 18.13 2.27 -5.67
CA PHE A 72 17.36 3.14 -4.81
C PHE A 72 17.50 2.70 -3.36
N TRP A 73 17.83 3.63 -2.48
CA TRP A 73 18.00 3.38 -1.05
C TRP A 73 17.07 4.26 -0.22
N ARG A 74 16.70 3.77 0.97
CA ARG A 74 15.79 4.46 1.89
C ARG A 74 16.49 5.57 2.64
N THR A 75 15.94 6.76 2.55
CA THR A 75 16.38 7.91 3.33
C THR A 75 15.79 7.87 4.73
N THR A 76 16.55 8.34 5.71
CA THR A 76 16.09 8.56 7.10
C THR A 76 15.59 10.00 7.28
N VAL A 77 14.99 10.30 8.44
CA VAL A 77 14.55 11.67 8.80
C VAL A 77 15.75 12.66 8.93
N SER A 78 16.97 12.15 9.14
CA SER A 78 18.16 12.98 9.35
C SER A 78 18.94 13.20 8.05
N GLU A 79 18.94 14.44 7.55
CA GLU A 79 19.71 14.82 6.36
C GLU A 79 21.23 14.57 6.52
N ALA A 80 21.77 14.83 7.71
CA ALA A 80 23.19 14.59 7.99
C ALA A 80 23.55 13.10 7.89
N ARG A 81 22.67 12.22 8.39
CA ARG A 81 22.83 10.76 8.26
C ARG A 81 22.72 10.34 6.80
N ASN A 82 21.76 10.89 6.06
CA ASN A 82 21.56 10.60 4.64
C ASN A 82 22.78 11.02 3.80
N ALA A 83 23.37 12.18 4.05
CA ALA A 83 24.57 12.64 3.36
C ALA A 83 25.78 11.73 3.63
N SER A 84 25.94 11.29 4.88
CA SER A 84 26.98 10.31 5.26
C SER A 84 26.77 8.97 4.53
N MET A 85 25.54 8.45 4.53
CA MET A 85 25.16 7.23 3.81
C MET A 85 25.47 7.34 2.32
N GLU A 86 25.09 8.46 1.68
CA GLU A 86 25.34 8.67 0.26
C GLU A 86 26.84 8.71 -0.06
N ALA A 87 27.65 9.35 0.77
CA ALA A 87 29.10 9.39 0.61
C ALA A 87 29.74 7.99 0.69
N VAL A 88 29.30 7.19 1.66
CA VAL A 88 29.77 5.80 1.84
C VAL A 88 29.33 4.93 0.66
N LEU A 89 28.05 4.97 0.28
CA LEU A 89 27.53 4.21 -0.87
C LEU A 89 28.25 4.56 -2.16
N ARG A 90 28.49 5.86 -2.40
CA ARG A 90 29.20 6.34 -3.59
C ARG A 90 30.64 5.83 -3.64
N ARG A 91 31.35 5.84 -2.50
CA ARG A 91 32.72 5.31 -2.39
C ARG A 91 32.76 3.80 -2.64
N SER A 92 31.75 3.09 -2.14
CA SER A 92 31.65 1.63 -2.23
C SER A 92 31.06 1.12 -3.56
N ALA A 93 30.54 2.01 -4.41
CA ALA A 93 29.93 1.66 -5.71
C ALA A 93 30.90 0.92 -6.65
N ALA A 94 32.13 1.41 -6.79
CA ALA A 94 33.12 0.79 -7.65
C ALA A 94 33.59 -0.59 -7.12
N PRO A 95 33.96 -0.74 -5.83
CA PRO A 95 34.23 -2.05 -5.24
C PRO A 95 33.08 -3.06 -5.39
N MET A 96 31.83 -2.64 -5.11
CA MET A 96 30.64 -3.50 -5.30
C MET A 96 30.52 -3.98 -6.75
N ARG A 97 30.74 -3.08 -7.71
CA ARG A 97 30.72 -3.44 -9.13
C ARG A 97 31.74 -4.52 -9.45
N HIS A 98 32.97 -4.38 -8.95
CA HIS A 98 34.03 -5.37 -9.18
C HIS A 98 33.71 -6.74 -8.57
N LEU A 99 33.08 -6.77 -7.40
CA LEU A 99 32.62 -8.02 -6.79
C LEU A 99 31.45 -8.65 -7.57
N LEU A 100 30.49 -7.85 -8.02
CA LEU A 100 29.40 -8.37 -8.85
C LEU A 100 29.90 -8.92 -10.20
N MET A 101 30.97 -8.33 -10.75
CA MET A 101 31.65 -8.87 -11.93
C MET A 101 32.31 -10.22 -11.65
N SER A 102 32.93 -10.42 -10.48
CA SER A 102 33.57 -11.70 -10.13
C SER A 102 32.56 -12.81 -9.85
N GLN A 103 31.36 -12.46 -9.37
CA GLN A 103 30.23 -13.38 -9.16
C GLN A 103 29.55 -13.81 -10.48
N GLN A 104 30.03 -13.35 -11.64
CA GLN A 104 29.55 -13.70 -12.99
C GLN A 104 28.05 -13.48 -13.24
N THR A 105 27.37 -12.66 -12.45
CA THR A 105 25.92 -12.41 -12.58
C THR A 105 25.59 -11.75 -13.93
N LEU A 106 26.55 -11.00 -14.50
CA LEU A 106 26.49 -10.34 -15.80
C LEU A 106 27.86 -10.36 -16.49
N ARG A 107 27.88 -10.60 -17.81
CA ARG A 107 29.12 -10.55 -18.62
C ARG A 107 29.76 -9.15 -18.66
N ASN A 108 28.94 -8.10 -18.53
CA ASN A 108 29.40 -6.72 -18.40
C ASN A 108 28.49 -5.98 -17.42
N MET A 109 29.02 -5.60 -16.27
CA MET A 109 28.27 -4.90 -15.24
C MET A 109 28.35 -3.37 -15.44
N PRO A 110 27.23 -2.68 -15.70
CA PRO A 110 27.21 -1.22 -15.83
C PRO A 110 27.66 -0.49 -14.56
N PRO A 111 27.96 0.82 -14.66
CA PRO A 111 28.19 1.65 -13.48
C PRO A 111 26.96 1.60 -12.55
N ILE A 112 27.24 1.40 -11.27
CA ILE A 112 26.25 1.41 -10.19
C ILE A 112 26.10 2.85 -9.72
N VAL A 113 24.87 3.35 -9.73
CA VAL A 113 24.52 4.70 -9.31
C VAL A 113 23.50 4.58 -8.19
N PHE A 114 23.87 5.07 -7.01
CA PHE A 114 22.97 5.15 -5.86
C PHE A 114 22.11 6.41 -5.97
N VAL A 115 20.81 6.25 -5.75
CA VAL A 115 19.81 7.32 -5.85
C VAL A 115 18.89 7.24 -4.64
N GLN A 116 18.58 8.38 -4.02
CA GLN A 116 17.61 8.44 -2.93
C GLN A 116 16.20 8.10 -3.44
N ASP A 117 15.49 7.22 -2.73
CA ASP A 117 14.10 6.94 -3.06
C ASP A 117 13.19 8.10 -2.62
N LYS A 118 12.73 8.87 -3.60
CA LYS A 118 11.82 10.00 -3.39
C LYS A 118 10.47 9.56 -2.82
N LYS A 119 10.00 8.35 -3.15
CA LYS A 119 8.72 7.83 -2.62
C LYS A 119 8.87 7.54 -1.12
N ASN A 120 9.96 6.87 -0.75
CA ASN A 120 10.28 6.63 0.64
C ASN A 120 10.50 7.95 1.41
N ALA A 121 11.22 8.91 0.83
CA ALA A 121 11.43 10.22 1.45
C ALA A 121 10.10 10.94 1.74
N ALA A 122 9.12 10.86 0.82
CA ALA A 122 7.80 11.43 1.04
C ALA A 122 7.04 10.73 2.18
N VAL A 123 7.11 9.40 2.26
CA VAL A 123 6.49 8.62 3.36
C VAL A 123 7.11 9.00 4.70
N VAL A 124 8.45 9.07 4.77
CA VAL A 124 9.18 9.44 5.99
C VAL A 124 8.82 10.85 6.45
N GLU A 125 8.63 11.79 5.53
CA GLU A 125 8.19 13.14 5.89
C GLU A 125 6.75 13.15 6.41
N VAL A 126 5.85 12.38 5.79
CA VAL A 126 4.48 12.23 6.29
C VAL A 126 4.50 11.63 7.70
N ASP A 127 5.28 10.58 7.95
CA ASP A 127 5.38 9.96 9.27
C ASP A 127 5.93 10.93 10.33
N ARG A 128 6.93 11.74 9.96
CA ARG A 128 7.45 12.81 10.82
C ARG A 128 6.37 13.82 11.16
N LEU A 129 5.58 14.25 10.18
CA LEU A 129 4.48 15.21 10.38
C LEU A 129 3.37 14.62 11.24
N LEU A 130 3.02 13.35 11.04
CA LEU A 130 2.04 12.63 11.85
C LEU A 130 2.53 12.47 13.29
N ALA A 131 3.82 12.26 13.53
CA ALA A 131 4.38 12.13 14.87
C ALA A 131 4.30 13.43 15.71
N ILE A 132 4.22 14.59 15.05
CA ILE A 132 4.09 15.90 15.73
C ILE A 132 2.68 16.47 15.66
N ALA A 133 1.74 15.78 15.01
CA ALA A 133 0.37 16.23 14.87
C ALA A 133 -0.38 16.09 16.20
N ASP A 134 -1.14 17.12 16.56
CA ASP A 134 -2.17 17.02 17.58
C ASP A 134 -3.42 16.40 16.93
N PHE A 135 -3.79 15.20 17.36
CA PHE A 135 -4.94 14.48 16.81
C PHE A 135 -6.27 14.93 17.42
N GLY A 136 -6.25 15.99 18.26
CA GLY A 136 -7.44 16.50 18.92
C GLY A 136 -7.89 15.61 20.08
N PRO A 137 -8.93 16.04 20.82
CA PRO A 137 -9.52 15.23 21.87
C PRO A 137 -10.00 13.88 21.29
N PRO A 138 -9.87 12.77 22.05
CA PRO A 138 -10.50 11.54 21.64
C PRO A 138 -12.01 11.78 21.54
N ASP A 139 -12.62 11.40 20.42
CA ASP A 139 -14.07 11.41 20.30
C ASP A 139 -14.63 10.43 21.35
N GLU A 140 -15.33 10.98 22.35
CA GLU A 140 -16.08 10.20 23.34
C GLU A 140 -17.37 9.68 22.70
N GLU A 141 -17.20 8.88 21.65
CA GLU A 141 -18.26 8.05 21.12
C GLU A 141 -18.11 6.70 21.80
N ASP A 142 -18.75 6.60 22.98
CA ASP A 142 -19.08 5.32 23.58
C ASP A 142 -19.63 4.43 22.47
N PHE A 143 -18.89 3.37 22.13
CA PHE A 143 -19.47 2.20 21.49
C PHE A 143 -20.47 1.64 22.49
N VAL A 144 -21.68 2.20 22.52
CA VAL A 144 -22.81 1.64 23.25
C VAL A 144 -23.03 0.28 22.61
N GLN A 145 -22.49 -0.75 23.26
CA GLN A 145 -22.90 -2.12 23.02
C GLN A 145 -24.40 -2.13 23.26
N ASP A 146 -25.14 -2.28 22.17
CA ASP A 146 -26.53 -2.66 22.15
C ASP A 146 -26.65 -4.03 22.82
N ASP A 147 -26.67 -4.03 24.15
CA ASP A 147 -27.13 -5.17 24.93
C ASP A 147 -28.50 -4.80 25.51
N SER A 148 -29.51 -5.27 24.79
CA SER A 148 -30.90 -5.25 25.18
C SER A 148 -31.08 -5.94 26.53
N SER A 149 -31.34 -5.18 27.60
CA SER A 149 -32.08 -5.62 28.78
C SER A 149 -32.71 -4.42 29.51
N ASP A 150 -34.03 -4.39 29.40
CA ASP A 150 -35.11 -3.56 29.95
C ASP A 150 -34.99 -2.91 31.36
N PRO A 151 -35.93 -2.01 31.73
CA PRO A 151 -35.69 -0.76 32.44
C PRO A 151 -35.99 -0.81 33.94
N GLU A 152 -35.31 0.01 34.74
CA GLU A 152 -35.92 0.57 35.96
C GLU A 152 -35.52 2.03 36.15
N ALA A 153 -36.56 2.83 36.38
CA ALA A 153 -36.56 4.26 36.59
C ALA A 153 -35.78 4.65 37.85
N LEU A 154 -35.07 5.78 37.81
CA LEU A 154 -35.06 6.75 38.91
C LEU A 154 -34.89 8.17 38.37
N ASP A 155 -35.89 8.98 38.68
CA ASP A 155 -35.91 10.43 38.58
C ASP A 155 -34.64 11.07 39.16
N THR A 156 -34.07 12.02 38.43
CA THR A 156 -33.48 13.23 39.04
C THR A 156 -33.58 14.36 38.04
N ALA A 157 -34.51 15.27 38.30
CA ALA A 157 -34.61 16.55 37.63
C ALA A 157 -33.40 17.45 37.95
N SER A 158 -32.84 18.13 36.95
CA SER A 158 -32.23 19.45 37.15
C SER A 158 -32.25 20.25 35.84
N PRO A 159 -32.63 21.55 35.86
CA PRO A 159 -32.97 22.31 34.66
C PRO A 159 -31.81 23.15 34.14
N CYS A 160 -31.63 23.16 32.82
CA CYS A 160 -31.04 24.30 32.14
C CYS A 160 -31.74 24.50 30.80
N ASP A 161 -32.68 25.44 30.81
CA ASP A 161 -33.28 26.00 29.61
C ASP A 161 -32.19 26.65 28.76
N THR A 162 -31.93 26.09 27.59
CA THR A 162 -31.42 26.85 26.46
C THR A 162 -32.22 26.43 25.25
N LEU A 163 -33.32 27.15 25.00
CA LEU A 163 -34.03 27.15 23.73
C LEU A 163 -33.09 27.63 22.63
N GLY A 164 -32.43 26.70 21.94
CA GLY A 164 -31.99 26.90 20.56
C GLY A 164 -33.11 26.46 19.61
N PRO A 165 -33.38 27.17 18.52
CA PRO A 165 -34.50 26.84 17.65
C PRO A 165 -34.30 25.43 17.10
N ALA A 166 -35.29 24.56 17.34
CA ALA A 166 -35.37 23.25 16.73
C ALA A 166 -35.13 23.41 15.24
N ALA A 167 -33.96 22.94 14.77
CA ALA A 167 -33.67 22.89 13.35
C ALA A 167 -34.81 22.11 12.69
N PRO A 168 -35.45 22.64 11.63
CA PRO A 168 -36.39 21.84 10.87
C PRO A 168 -35.59 20.64 10.36
N SER A 169 -35.91 19.45 10.88
CA SER A 169 -35.20 18.19 10.65
C SER A 169 -35.26 17.70 9.20
N SER A 170 -35.79 18.52 8.27
CA SER A 170 -36.08 18.18 6.88
C SER A 170 -35.24 18.99 5.88
N LEU A 171 -33.91 19.01 6.04
CA LEU A 171 -33.00 19.71 5.11
C LEU A 171 -33.08 19.18 3.65
N CYS A 172 -33.70 18.03 3.41
CA CYS A 172 -33.89 17.45 2.08
C CYS A 172 -35.38 17.27 1.69
N GLY A 173 -36.32 17.90 2.41
CA GLY A 173 -37.76 17.72 2.20
C GLY A 173 -38.26 16.31 2.52
N ILE A 174 -37.45 15.51 3.18
CA ILE A 174 -37.78 14.16 3.63
C ILE A 174 -38.20 14.28 5.09
N ASP A 175 -39.42 13.86 5.37
CA ASP A 175 -39.92 13.74 6.73
C ASP A 175 -39.36 12.46 7.36
N HIS A 176 -38.34 12.64 8.21
CA HIS A 176 -37.69 11.55 8.91
C HIS A 176 -38.62 10.84 9.91
N GLU A 177 -39.64 11.53 10.42
CA GLU A 177 -40.64 10.97 11.34
C GLU A 177 -41.55 9.99 10.60
N ALA A 178 -42.14 10.41 9.48
CA ALA A 178 -42.99 9.57 8.65
C ALA A 178 -42.25 8.33 8.11
N LEU A 179 -40.99 8.49 7.70
CA LEU A 179 -40.15 7.38 7.24
C LEU A 179 -39.92 6.35 8.36
N ASN A 180 -39.62 6.82 9.57
CA ASN A 180 -39.36 5.95 10.71
C ASN A 180 -40.62 5.20 11.16
N GLU A 181 -41.79 5.85 11.15
CA GLU A 181 -43.07 5.17 11.41
C GLU A 181 -43.32 4.03 10.41
N GLN A 182 -43.05 4.26 9.12
CA GLN A 182 -43.20 3.25 8.08
C GLN A 182 -42.22 2.07 8.27
N ILE A 183 -40.99 2.35 8.71
CA ILE A 183 -40.00 1.33 9.05
C ILE A 183 -40.47 0.49 10.24
N LEU A 184 -40.96 1.11 11.31
CA LEU A 184 -41.47 0.43 12.51
C LEU A 184 -42.69 -0.43 12.18
N GLU A 185 -43.60 0.08 11.36
CA GLU A 185 -44.79 -0.65 10.95
C GLU A 185 -44.42 -1.89 10.11
N TYR A 186 -43.50 -1.74 9.16
CA TYR A 186 -43.02 -2.85 8.34
C TYR A 186 -42.35 -3.93 9.19
N LYS A 187 -41.50 -3.55 10.16
CA LYS A 187 -40.88 -4.48 11.11
C LYS A 187 -41.94 -5.25 11.91
N ARG A 188 -42.94 -4.55 12.46
CA ARG A 188 -44.05 -5.16 13.20
C ARG A 188 -44.86 -6.14 12.35
N ARG A 189 -45.13 -5.81 11.07
CA ARG A 189 -45.83 -6.72 10.13
C ARG A 189 -44.97 -7.94 9.78
N ARG A 190 -43.66 -7.77 9.63
CA ARG A 190 -42.72 -8.87 9.36
C ARG A 190 -42.54 -9.83 10.53
N GLU A 191 -42.54 -9.31 11.75
CA GLU A 191 -42.47 -10.13 12.97
C GLU A 191 -43.76 -10.90 13.22
N LYS A 192 -44.92 -10.27 13.01
CA LYS A 192 -46.23 -10.94 13.09
C LYS A 192 -46.45 -12.01 12.01
N GLY A 193 -45.78 -11.91 10.87
CA GLY A 193 -45.85 -12.88 9.77
C GLY A 193 -44.89 -14.08 9.87
N ARG A 194 -44.07 -14.19 10.92
CA ARG A 194 -43.12 -15.30 11.14
C ARG A 194 -43.65 -16.41 12.06
N GLY A 195 -44.97 -16.53 12.22
CA GLY A 195 -45.61 -17.69 12.83
C GLY A 195 -46.33 -18.53 11.76
N SER A 196 -45.81 -19.74 11.50
CA SER A 196 -46.34 -20.79 10.61
C SER A 196 -46.01 -20.67 9.11
N VAL A 197 -44.97 -21.40 8.68
CA VAL A 197 -45.05 -22.65 7.90
C VAL A 197 -43.61 -22.98 7.53
N GLY A 198 -43.04 -23.99 8.21
CA GLY A 198 -41.77 -24.58 7.80
C GLY A 198 -41.99 -25.55 6.62
N PRO A 199 -41.04 -25.68 5.69
CA PRO A 199 -41.08 -26.77 4.73
C PRO A 199 -40.54 -28.04 5.42
N ALA A 200 -41.42 -29.01 5.66
CA ALA A 200 -41.02 -30.35 6.06
C ALA A 200 -40.39 -31.07 4.85
N CYS A 201 -39.06 -31.19 4.85
CA CYS A 201 -38.33 -32.09 3.95
C CYS A 201 -38.74 -33.55 4.24
N ARG A 202 -39.43 -34.17 3.29
CA ARG A 202 -39.67 -35.62 3.26
C ARG A 202 -38.35 -36.33 2.95
N SER A 203 -37.87 -37.14 3.89
CA SER A 203 -36.80 -38.11 3.63
C SER A 203 -37.42 -39.50 3.54
N THR A 204 -37.61 -39.99 2.32
CA THR A 204 -37.84 -41.41 2.01
C THR A 204 -36.54 -42.16 2.21
N ARG A 205 -36.48 -43.06 3.20
CA ARG A 205 -35.37 -43.99 3.39
C ARG A 205 -35.73 -45.34 2.75
N LEU A 206 -34.98 -45.70 1.71
CA LEU A 206 -34.89 -47.06 1.18
C LEU A 206 -34.07 -47.92 2.14
N SER A 207 -34.62 -49.04 2.59
CA SER A 207 -33.97 -50.37 2.75
C SER A 207 -35.01 -51.37 3.23
#